data_AF-A0A6G8Q6L6-F1
#
_entry.id   AF-A0A6G8Q6L6-F1
#
_cell.length_a   1.000
_cell.length_b   1.000
_cell.length_c   1.000
_cell.angle_alpha   90.00
_cell.angle_beta   90.00
_cell.angle_gamma   90.00
#
_symmetry.space_group_name_H-M   'P 1'
#
loop_
_entity.id
_entity.type
_entity.pdbx_description
1 polymer ?
#
loop_
_entity_poly.entity_id
_entity_poly.type
_entity_poly.pdbx_seq_one_letter_code
_entity_poly.pdbx_strand_id
1 'polypeptide(L)'
;MGETRSEAGDLAREIPAAYGRLVATRRELVAATDALSDHERRAKVENADTLLEAKNERTAALYLEGILDTPEHAELLSAKRRAELAHYEARLEVERIELLVRLLEAASRA
;
A
#
# COMPACT_ATOMS: atom_id res chain seq x y z
N MET A 1 -33.34 4.77 24.16
CA MET A 1 -32.51 6.00 24.02
C MET A 1 -31.09 5.88 24.59
N GLY A 2 -30.71 4.78 25.26
CA GLY A 2 -29.34 4.61 25.80
C GLY A 2 -28.34 3.94 24.85
N GLU A 3 -28.80 3.07 23.95
CA GLU A 3 -27.98 2.21 23.10
C GLU A 3 -27.34 2.97 21.91
N THR A 4 -28.14 3.77 21.20
CA THR A 4 -27.69 4.61 20.07
C THR A 4 -26.68 5.69 20.45
N ARG A 5 -26.67 6.13 21.72
CA ARG A 5 -25.68 7.11 22.21
C ARG A 5 -24.31 6.47 22.48
N SER A 6 -24.28 5.18 22.80
CA SER A 6 -23.03 4.40 22.92
C SER A 6 -22.42 4.17 21.54
N GLU A 7 -23.22 3.72 20.57
CA GLU A 7 -22.77 3.44 19.20
C GLU A 7 -22.22 4.69 18.48
N ALA A 8 -22.86 5.85 18.65
CA ALA A 8 -22.35 7.11 18.11
C ALA A 8 -21.02 7.55 18.76
N GLY A 9 -20.85 7.29 20.06
CA GLY A 9 -19.60 7.57 20.78
C GLY A 9 -18.45 6.64 20.38
N ASP A 10 -18.77 5.40 20.02
CA ASP A 10 -17.80 4.42 19.51
C ASP A 10 -17.34 4.79 18.10
N LEU A 11 -18.28 5.13 17.19
CA LEU A 11 -17.95 5.61 15.85
C LEU A 11 -17.13 6.90 15.85
N ALA A 12 -17.41 7.83 16.77
CA ALA A 12 -16.65 9.08 16.90
C ALA A 12 -15.16 8.83 17.21
N ARG A 13 -14.81 7.70 17.81
CA ARG A 13 -13.42 7.28 18.06
C ARG A 13 -12.86 6.43 16.92
N GLU A 14 -13.69 5.57 16.33
CA GLU A 14 -13.29 4.69 15.23
C GLU A 14 -12.95 5.45 13.96
N ILE A 15 -13.69 6.53 13.63
CA ILE A 15 -13.47 7.34 12.43
C ILE A 15 -12.04 7.94 12.42
N PRO A 16 -11.60 8.76 13.41
CA PRO A 16 -10.24 9.28 13.40
C PRO A 16 -9.17 8.19 13.43
N ALA A 17 -9.43 7.07 14.12
CA ALA A 17 -8.50 5.95 14.17
C ALA A 17 -8.34 5.26 12.81
N ALA A 18 -9.43 5.04 12.08
CA ALA A 18 -9.42 4.43 10.75
C ALA A 18 -8.72 5.33 9.73
N TYR A 19 -9.02 6.63 9.72
CA TYR A 19 -8.32 7.61 8.90
C TYR A 19 -6.83 7.72 9.27
N GLY A 20 -6.50 7.66 10.56
CA GLY A 20 -5.11 7.60 11.03
C GLY A 20 -4.35 6.39 10.49
N ARG A 21 -4.98 5.20 10.55
CA ARG A 21 -4.44 3.97 9.95
C ARG A 21 -4.29 4.09 8.43
N LEU A 22 -5.27 4.65 7.73
CA LEU A 22 -5.21 4.86 6.29
C LEU A 22 -4.02 5.73 5.88
N VAL A 23 -3.74 6.80 6.63
CA VAL A 23 -2.58 7.66 6.39
C VAL A 23 -1.28 6.93 6.70
N ALA A 24 -1.23 6.16 7.79
CA ALA A 24 -0.04 5.39 8.16
C ALA A 24 0.31 4.35 7.10
N THR A 25 -0.65 3.52 6.69
CA THR A 25 -0.43 2.48 5.66
C THR A 25 -0.09 3.09 4.30
N ARG A 26 -0.63 4.28 3.98
CA ARG A 26 -0.21 5.02 2.77
C ARG A 26 1.25 5.42 2.82
N ARG A 27 1.74 5.93 3.96
CA ARG A 27 3.15 6.31 4.13
C ARG A 27 4.06 5.09 4.01
N GLU A 28 3.68 3.97 4.62
CA GLU A 28 4.41 2.70 4.51
C GLU A 28 4.45 2.19 3.07
N LEU A 29 3.34 2.26 2.34
CA LEU A 29 3.28 1.89 0.93
C LEU A 29 4.20 2.74 0.07
N VAL A 30 4.20 4.06 0.27
CA VAL A 30 5.12 4.97 -0.43
C VAL A 30 6.57 4.60 -0.11
N ALA A 31 6.92 4.45 1.18
CA ALA A 31 8.28 4.09 1.58
C ALA A 31 8.74 2.75 1.00
N ALA A 32 7.88 1.72 0.99
CA ALA A 32 8.20 0.42 0.41
C ALA A 32 8.34 0.48 -1.12
N THR A 33 7.53 1.30 -1.78
CA THR A 33 7.60 1.53 -3.23
C THR A 33 8.89 2.26 -3.60
N ASP A 34 9.25 3.29 -2.84
CA ASP A 34 10.48 4.06 -3.05
C ASP A 34 11.71 3.19 -2.82
N ALA A 35 11.72 2.38 -1.75
CA ALA A 35 12.82 1.46 -1.45
C ALA A 35 13.06 0.43 -2.57
N LEU A 36 11.98 -0.19 -3.10
CA LEU A 36 12.08 -1.11 -4.23
C LEU A 36 12.58 -0.39 -5.49
N SER A 37 12.01 0.78 -5.80
CA SER A 37 12.39 1.56 -6.98
C SER A 37 13.86 1.99 -6.93
N ASP A 38 14.34 2.38 -5.75
CA ASP A 38 15.73 2.76 -5.54
C ASP A 38 16.68 1.56 -5.67
N HIS A 39 16.30 0.40 -5.15
CA HIS A 39 17.08 -0.83 -5.35
C HIS A 39 17.18 -1.18 -6.84
N GLU A 40 16.06 -1.21 -7.57
CA GLU A 40 16.05 -1.48 -9.00
C GLU A 40 16.86 -0.45 -9.81
N ARG A 41 16.78 0.83 -9.43
CA ARG A 41 17.57 1.90 -10.05
C ARG A 41 19.06 1.69 -9.81
N ARG A 42 19.49 1.37 -8.59
CA ARG A 42 20.90 1.06 -8.29
C ARG A 42 21.39 -0.14 -9.08
N ALA A 43 20.63 -1.23 -9.09
CA ALA A 43 20.96 -2.43 -9.84
C ALA A 43 21.15 -2.13 -11.34
N LYS A 44 20.30 -1.29 -11.94
CA LYS A 44 20.47 -0.84 -13.33
C LYS A 44 21.74 -0.02 -13.56
N VAL A 45 22.10 0.87 -12.64
CA VAL A 45 23.30 1.70 -12.74
C VAL A 45 24.56 0.86 -12.59
N GLU A 46 24.58 -0.04 -11.61
CA GLU A 46 25.71 -0.92 -11.32
C GLU A 46 25.97 -1.94 -12.44
N ASN A 47 24.93 -2.30 -13.20
CA ASN A 47 24.99 -3.25 -14.32
C ASN A 47 24.77 -2.57 -15.67
N ALA A 48 25.03 -1.26 -15.77
CA ALA A 48 24.74 -0.48 -16.97
C ALA A 48 25.48 -1.04 -18.20
N ASP A 49 26.75 -1.43 -18.05
CA ASP A 49 27.54 -1.99 -19.16
C ASP A 49 26.96 -3.31 -19.68
N THR A 50 26.59 -4.22 -18.78
CA THR A 50 25.92 -5.49 -19.14
C THR A 50 24.59 -5.25 -19.84
N LEU A 51 23.82 -4.25 -19.40
CA LEU A 51 22.56 -3.89 -20.04
C LEU A 51 22.77 -3.24 -21.41
N LEU A 52 23.85 -2.48 -21.60
CA LEU A 52 24.21 -1.87 -22.89
C LEU A 52 24.71 -2.90 -23.92
N GLU A 53 25.27 -4.02 -23.48
CA GLU A 53 25.66 -5.14 -24.35
C GLU A 53 24.45 -5.88 -24.94
N ALA A 54 23.26 -5.69 -24.38
CA ALA A 54 22.05 -6.30 -24.91
C ALA A 54 21.72 -5.75 -26.31
N LYS A 55 21.76 -6.63 -27.31
CA LYS A 55 21.53 -6.28 -28.73
C LYS A 55 20.08 -5.91 -29.08
N ASN A 56 19.15 -6.07 -28.13
CA ASN A 56 17.74 -5.72 -28.26
C ASN A 56 17.07 -5.63 -26.88
N GLU A 57 15.87 -5.04 -26.84
CA GLU A 57 15.08 -4.85 -25.62
C GLU A 57 14.72 -6.15 -24.90
N ARG A 58 14.45 -7.23 -25.65
CA ARG A 58 14.13 -8.54 -25.06
C ARG A 58 15.31 -9.11 -24.28
N THR A 59 16.52 -9.02 -24.81
CA THR A 59 17.74 -9.46 -24.12
C THR A 59 18.03 -8.58 -22.90
N ALA A 60 17.83 -7.26 -23.01
CA ALA A 60 18.00 -6.35 -21.89
C ALA A 60 17.03 -6.67 -20.74
N ALA A 61 15.78 -7.02 -21.07
CA ALA A 61 14.78 -7.43 -20.09
C ALA A 61 15.18 -8.73 -19.36
N LEU A 62 15.71 -9.73 -20.07
CA LEU A 62 16.19 -10.98 -19.47
C LEU A 62 17.41 -10.75 -18.58
N TYR A 63 18.33 -9.87 -18.98
CA TYR A 63 19.46 -9.50 -18.13
C TYR A 63 19.00 -8.78 -16.87
N LEU A 64 18.06 -7.84 -17.00
CA LEU A 64 17.49 -7.17 -15.85
C LEU A 64 16.78 -8.14 -14.89
N GLU A 65 16.04 -9.11 -15.42
CA GLU A 65 15.41 -10.16 -14.62
C GLU A 65 16.46 -10.95 -13.82
N GLY A 66 17.55 -11.38 -14.46
CA GLY A 66 18.65 -12.07 -13.77
C GLY A 66 19.40 -11.20 -12.76
N ILE A 67 19.58 -9.90 -13.05
CA ILE A 67 20.20 -8.92 -12.13
C ILE A 67 19.33 -8.72 -10.89
N LEU A 68 18.00 -8.72 -11.05
CA LEU A 68 17.05 -8.52 -9.96
C LEU A 68 16.66 -9.83 -9.25
N ASP A 69 17.09 -11.01 -9.74
CA ASP A 69 16.87 -12.30 -9.08
C ASP A 69 17.77 -12.46 -7.84
N THR A 70 17.50 -11.63 -6.83
CA THR A 70 18.24 -11.57 -5.58
C THR A 70 17.30 -11.69 -4.39
N PRO A 71 17.76 -12.26 -3.26
CA PRO A 71 16.97 -12.30 -2.03
C PRO A 71 16.51 -10.91 -1.57
N GLU A 72 17.36 -9.89 -1.72
CA GLU A 72 17.04 -8.50 -1.33
C GLU A 72 15.88 -7.94 -2.16
N HIS A 73 15.91 -8.10 -3.49
CA HIS A 73 14.81 -7.66 -4.36
C HIS A 73 13.50 -8.39 -4.00
N ALA A 74 13.57 -9.70 -3.79
CA ALA A 74 12.41 -10.51 -3.39
C ALA A 74 11.81 -10.04 -2.06
N GLU A 75 12.64 -9.69 -1.08
CA GLU A 75 12.21 -9.15 0.21
C GLU A 75 11.55 -7.77 0.06
N LEU A 76 12.13 -6.87 -0.72
CA LEU A 76 11.59 -5.53 -1.00
C LEU A 76 10.24 -5.62 -1.74
N LEU A 77 10.15 -6.49 -2.75
CA LEU A 77 8.91 -6.74 -3.48
C LEU A 77 7.83 -7.32 -2.56
N SER A 78 8.21 -8.24 -1.68
CA SER A 78 7.32 -8.82 -0.67
C SER A 78 6.85 -7.76 0.34
N ALA A 79 7.73 -6.86 0.78
CA ALA A 79 7.39 -5.74 1.66
C ALA A 79 6.40 -4.77 0.99
N LYS A 80 6.65 -4.40 -0.27
CA LYS A 80 5.72 -3.58 -1.06
C LYS A 80 4.34 -4.23 -1.15
N ARG A 81 4.26 -5.52 -1.49
CA ARG A 81 2.98 -6.25 -1.57
C ARG A 81 2.22 -6.27 -0.25
N ARG A 82 2.91 -6.46 0.88
CA ARG A 82 2.28 -6.37 2.21
C ARG A 82 1.74 -4.96 2.48
N ALA A 83 2.50 -3.92 2.14
CA ALA A 83 2.05 -2.53 2.31
C ALA A 83 0.87 -2.17 1.39
N GLU A 84 0.83 -2.70 0.16
CA GLU A 84 -0.30 -2.55 -0.76
C GLU A 84 -1.57 -3.16 -0.17
N LEU A 85 -1.48 -4.39 0.34
CA LEU A 85 -2.60 -5.06 0.99
C LEU A 85 -3.08 -4.29 2.23
N ALA A 86 -2.17 -3.90 3.12
CA ALA A 86 -2.51 -3.15 4.32
C ALA A 86 -3.18 -1.79 3.98
N HIS A 87 -2.72 -1.11 2.93
CA HIS A 87 -3.34 0.12 2.48
C HIS A 87 -4.73 -0.11 1.89
N TYR A 88 -4.90 -1.17 1.11
CA TYR A 88 -6.20 -1.56 0.57
C TYR A 88 -7.21 -1.90 1.69
N GLU A 89 -6.80 -2.69 2.68
CA GLU A 89 -7.62 -3.02 3.84
C GLU A 89 -8.02 -1.77 4.64
N ALA A 90 -7.08 -0.85 4.86
CA ALA A 90 -7.37 0.41 5.55
C ALA A 90 -8.38 1.29 4.78
N ARG A 91 -8.34 1.27 3.45
CA ARG A 91 -9.34 1.96 2.61
C ARG A 91 -10.72 1.34 2.77
N LEU A 92 -10.81 0.01 2.69
CA LEU A 92 -12.08 -0.69 2.88
C LEU A 92 -12.69 -0.42 4.25
N GLU A 93 -11.88 -0.33 5.30
CA GLU A 93 -12.37 -0.02 6.63
C GLU A 93 -12.95 1.40 6.74
N VAL A 94 -12.30 2.39 6.10
CA VAL A 94 -12.85 3.76 6.02
C VAL A 94 -14.18 3.76 5.25
N GLU A 95 -14.23 3.09 4.09
CA GLU A 95 -15.46 3.00 3.28
C GLU A 95 -16.61 2.32 4.07
N ARG A 96 -16.30 1.26 4.82
CA ARG A 96 -17.23 0.57 5.71
C ARG A 96 -17.78 1.52 6.79
N ILE A 97 -16.90 2.25 7.48
CA ILE A 97 -17.30 3.17 8.55
C ILE A 97 -18.17 4.31 7.98
N GLU A 98 -17.82 4.86 6.83
CA GLU A 98 -18.62 5.89 6.17
C GLU A 98 -20.02 5.41 5.81
N LEU A 99 -20.14 4.16 5.35
CA LEU A 99 -21.44 3.55 5.10
C LEU A 99 -22.27 3.42 6.38
N LEU A 100 -21.66 2.96 7.49
CA LEU A 100 -22.33 2.85 8.78
C LEU A 100 -22.84 4.22 9.27
N VAL A 101 -22.03 5.27 9.15
CA VAL A 101 -22.44 6.64 9.48
C VAL A 101 -23.67 7.05 8.67
N ARG A 102 -23.66 6.85 7.35
CA ARG A 102 -24.80 7.18 6.48
C ARG A 102 -26.07 6.41 6.85
N LEU A 103 -25.94 5.13 7.20
CA LEU A 103 -27.08 4.29 7.61
C LEU A 103 -27.69 4.77 8.93
N LEU A 104 -26.86 5.12 9.92
CA LEU A 104 -27.32 5.67 11.19
C LEU A 104 -27.98 7.04 11.01
N GLU A 105 -27.42 7.90 10.16
CA GLU A 105 -28.04 9.18 9.82
C GLU A 105 -29.41 8.98 9.17
N ALA A 106 -29.55 8.04 8.22
CA ALA A 106 -30.82 7.72 7.60
C ALA A 106 -31.84 7.18 8.62
N ALA A 107 -31.42 6.27 9.49
CA ALA A 107 -32.26 5.71 10.54
C ALA A 107 -32.71 6.76 11.57
N SER A 108 -31.89 7.78 11.83
CA SER A 108 -32.23 8.87 12.76
C SER A 108 -33.24 9.88 12.20
N ARG A 109 -33.46 9.89 10.88
CA ARG A 109 -34.40 10.79 10.19
C ARG A 109 -35.76 10.15 9.88
N ALA A 110 -35.88 8.84 10.04
CA ALA A 110 -37.10 8.05 9.85
C ALA A 110 -37.90 7.96 11.16
#